data_AF-A0A965AI31-F1
#
_entry.id   AF-A0A965AI31-F1
#
_cell.length_a   1.000
_cell.length_b   1.000
_cell.length_c   1.000
_cell.angle_alpha   90.00
_cell.angle_beta   90.00
_cell.angle_gamma   90.00
#
_symmetry.space_group_name_H-M   'P 1'
#
loop_
_entity.id
_entity.type
_entity.pdbx_description
1 polymer ?
#
loop_
_entity_poly.entity_id
_entity_poly.type
_entity_poly.pdbx_seq_one_letter_code
_entity_poly.pdbx_strand_id
1 'polypeptide(L)'
;MTDNDGKKTLGLGGSRPGSVKQSFSHGRTKSVVVETKRKRVVVPKPGAAAKPAGSPAAPVASDPSKRPAGISDAELERRMKALALAKARETEEAAQREAEERERAEERERRRAEAEAKEREDREREEKARAKAEEEERKRVKAEEASRRAATKAIGEGEVGEARAPSAPRKPDREREAREKAAKVKPGRDDEGRRGGKLT
;
A
#
# COMPACT_ATOMS: atom_id res chain seq x y z
N MET A 1 0.99 13.27 7.47
CA MET A 1 -0.45 12.95 7.60
C MET A 1 -0.82 13.04 9.06
N THR A 2 -1.78 13.89 9.41
CA THR A 2 -2.19 14.16 10.80
C THR A 2 -3.29 13.18 11.19
N ASP A 3 -2.92 12.10 11.90
CA ASP A 3 -3.86 11.13 12.45
C ASP A 3 -4.32 11.58 13.84
N ASN A 4 -5.28 12.49 13.87
CA ASN A 4 -5.98 12.84 15.11
C ASN A 4 -7.47 13.01 14.81
N ASP A 5 -8.07 11.96 14.23
CA ASP A 5 -9.51 11.71 14.42
C ASP A 5 -9.74 11.68 15.94
N GLY A 6 -10.71 12.41 16.48
CA GLY A 6 -11.00 12.55 17.93
C GLY A 6 -11.39 11.27 18.70
N LYS A 7 -10.78 10.14 18.35
CA LYS A 7 -10.84 8.82 18.95
C LYS A 7 -9.76 8.76 20.02
N LYS A 8 -10.10 8.18 21.17
CA LYS A 8 -9.19 8.06 22.33
C LYS A 8 -7.83 7.53 21.89
N THR A 9 -6.76 8.21 22.29
CA THR A 9 -5.38 7.78 22.00
C THR A 9 -5.14 6.39 22.58
N LEU A 10 -4.34 5.60 21.87
CA LEU A 10 -4.01 4.21 22.18
C LEU A 10 -3.11 4.15 23.42
N GLY A 11 -3.67 4.40 24.60
CA GLY A 11 -2.96 4.33 25.87
C GLY A 11 -2.85 2.89 26.38
N LEU A 12 -1.74 2.58 27.06
CA LEU A 12 -1.63 1.40 27.93
C LEU A 12 -2.42 1.66 29.23
N GLY A 13 -3.74 1.87 29.11
CA GLY A 13 -4.62 2.18 30.23
C GLY A 13 -5.39 0.95 30.67
N GLY A 14 -5.09 0.41 31.86
CA GLY A 14 -5.92 -0.56 32.56
C GLY A 14 -5.23 -1.88 32.94
N SER A 15 -6.02 -2.74 33.59
CA SER A 15 -5.68 -4.02 34.28
C SER A 15 -4.92 -5.08 33.44
N ARG A 16 -4.56 -4.80 32.18
CA ARG A 16 -3.87 -5.73 31.26
C ARG A 16 -2.56 -5.10 30.73
N PRO A 17 -1.46 -5.13 31.51
CA PRO A 17 -0.20 -4.53 31.11
C PRO A 17 0.33 -5.18 29.82
N GLY A 18 0.68 -4.36 28.84
CA GLY A 18 1.26 -4.82 27.58
C GLY A 18 0.26 -5.28 26.53
N SER A 19 -1.03 -4.95 26.62
CA SER A 19 -1.98 -5.17 25.50
C SER A 19 -2.88 -3.97 25.27
N VAL A 20 -3.10 -3.59 24.01
CA VAL A 20 -3.94 -2.46 23.60
C VAL A 20 -5.04 -2.98 22.66
N LYS A 21 -6.27 -2.46 22.83
CA LYS A 21 -7.40 -2.79 21.94
C LYS A 21 -7.33 -1.88 20.71
N GLN A 22 -6.92 -2.44 19.58
CA GLN A 22 -6.89 -1.73 18.30
C GLN A 22 -8.21 -1.94 17.57
N SER A 23 -8.87 -0.85 17.20
CA SER A 23 -9.95 -0.85 16.23
C SER A 23 -9.38 -0.68 14.84
N PHE A 24 -9.59 -1.66 13.96
CA PHE A 24 -9.26 -1.58 12.54
C PHE A 24 -10.45 -0.99 11.77
N SER A 25 -10.17 -0.37 10.61
CA SER A 25 -11.22 -0.04 9.65
C SER A 25 -12.02 -1.31 9.31
N HIS A 26 -13.31 -1.17 8.99
CA HIS A 26 -14.28 -2.28 8.79
C HIS A 26 -14.81 -2.95 10.07
N GLY A 27 -14.76 -2.26 11.22
CA GLY A 27 -15.45 -2.70 12.45
C GLY A 27 -14.80 -3.87 13.18
N ARG A 28 -13.58 -4.26 12.80
CA ARG A 28 -12.84 -5.34 13.47
C ARG A 28 -12.05 -4.76 14.63
N THR A 29 -12.11 -5.41 15.80
CA THR A 29 -11.30 -4.99 16.96
C THR A 29 -10.45 -6.15 17.47
N LYS A 30 -9.12 -6.00 17.47
CA LYS A 30 -8.19 -7.05 17.90
C LYS A 30 -7.33 -6.56 19.07
N SER A 31 -7.01 -7.47 19.99
CA SER A 31 -6.01 -7.23 21.03
C SER A 31 -4.62 -7.33 20.44
N VAL A 32 -3.86 -6.24 20.48
CA VAL A 32 -2.45 -6.21 20.06
C VAL A 32 -1.59 -6.19 21.31
N VAL A 33 -0.66 -7.13 21.42
CA VAL A 33 0.29 -7.19 22.54
C VAL A 33 1.45 -6.24 22.22
N VAL A 34 1.79 -5.38 23.18
CA VAL A 34 2.97 -4.52 23.13
C VAL A 34 4.11 -5.27 23.80
N GLU A 35 5.06 -5.73 22.98
CA GLU A 35 6.28 -6.38 23.44
C GLU A 35 7.16 -5.37 24.17
N THR A 36 6.92 -5.20 25.47
CA THR A 36 7.75 -4.36 26.32
C THR A 36 8.99 -5.13 26.75
N LYS A 37 10.14 -4.80 26.15
CA LYS A 37 11.44 -5.38 26.51
C LYS A 37 11.89 -4.86 27.87
N ARG A 38 11.64 -5.64 28.93
CA ARG A 38 12.20 -5.35 30.25
C ARG A 38 13.64 -5.85 30.33
N LYS A 39 14.59 -4.96 30.62
CA LYS A 39 15.99 -5.30 30.90
C LYS A 39 16.04 -6.02 32.25
N ARG A 40 16.14 -7.36 32.27
CA ARG A 40 16.49 -8.11 33.48
C ARG A 40 18.00 -7.95 33.72
N VAL A 41 18.36 -7.20 34.75
CA VAL A 41 19.74 -7.18 35.25
C VAL A 41 19.93 -8.44 36.09
N VAL A 42 20.58 -9.44 35.51
CA VAL A 42 21.05 -10.61 36.26
C VAL A 42 22.41 -10.23 36.84
N VAL A 43 22.50 -10.14 38.16
CA VAL A 43 23.77 -10.08 38.87
C VAL A 43 24.24 -11.54 39.06
N PRO A 44 25.26 -12.01 38.34
CA PRO A 44 25.79 -13.35 38.58
C PRO A 44 26.48 -13.38 39.95
N LYS A 45 26.01 -14.28 40.82
CA LYS A 45 26.65 -14.59 42.10
C LYS A 45 27.82 -15.55 41.80
N PRO A 46 29.09 -15.17 42.05
CA PRO A 46 30.22 -16.06 41.81
C PRO A 46 30.23 -17.14 42.90
N GLY A 47 30.13 -18.42 42.51
CA GLY A 47 30.25 -19.53 43.47
C GLY A 47 29.84 -20.93 43.02
N ALA A 48 29.12 -21.11 41.89
CA ALA A 48 28.80 -22.46 41.43
C ALA A 48 29.87 -22.97 40.44
N ALA A 49 30.86 -23.69 40.98
CA ALA A 49 31.91 -24.35 40.21
C ALA A 49 31.34 -25.44 39.28
N ALA A 50 31.68 -25.38 38.00
CA ALA A 50 31.45 -26.46 37.04
C ALA A 50 32.51 -27.57 37.23
N LYS A 51 32.06 -28.83 37.29
CA LYS A 51 32.94 -30.01 37.28
C LYS A 51 33.42 -30.30 35.84
N PRO A 52 34.66 -30.78 35.64
CA PRO A 52 35.17 -31.08 34.30
C PRO A 52 34.58 -32.37 33.73
N ALA A 53 34.41 -32.36 32.40
CA ALA A 53 33.96 -33.46 31.57
C ALA A 53 34.99 -34.61 31.52
N GLY A 54 34.50 -35.86 31.54
CA GLY A 54 35.32 -37.06 31.44
C GLY A 54 35.71 -37.43 29.99
N SER A 55 36.89 -38.04 29.86
CA SER A 55 37.51 -38.57 28.63
C SER A 55 36.69 -39.65 27.91
N PRO A 56 36.87 -39.86 26.59
CA PRO A 56 36.17 -40.88 25.83
C PRO A 56 36.79 -42.28 26.04
N ALA A 57 35.99 -43.24 26.51
CA ALA A 57 36.37 -44.65 26.57
C ALA A 57 35.85 -45.41 25.33
N ALA A 58 36.64 -46.39 24.89
CA ALA A 58 36.37 -47.33 23.79
C ALA A 58 35.01 -48.05 23.93
N PRO A 59 34.42 -48.59 22.83
CA PRO A 59 33.08 -49.17 22.86
C PRO A 59 33.06 -50.49 23.62
N VAL A 60 32.87 -50.40 24.94
CA VAL A 60 32.41 -51.51 25.77
C VAL A 60 30.99 -51.85 25.35
N ALA A 61 30.79 -53.08 24.85
CA ALA A 61 29.47 -53.64 24.61
C ALA A 61 28.63 -53.48 25.89
N SER A 62 27.71 -52.51 25.86
CA SER A 62 26.95 -52.11 27.03
C SER A 62 25.76 -53.04 27.20
N ASP A 63 25.70 -53.66 28.38
CA ASP A 63 24.59 -54.44 28.92
C ASP A 63 23.23 -53.79 28.54
N PRO A 64 22.33 -54.51 27.85
CA PRO A 64 21.07 -53.96 27.35
C PRO A 64 20.19 -53.37 28.45
N SER A 65 20.41 -53.77 29.70
CA SER A 65 19.67 -53.30 30.89
C SER A 65 20.02 -51.87 31.32
N LYS A 66 21.13 -51.29 30.83
CA LYS A 66 21.61 -49.96 31.25
C LYS A 66 21.30 -48.83 30.25
N ARG A 67 20.51 -49.11 29.22
CA ARG A 67 20.18 -48.13 28.18
C ARG A 67 18.94 -47.34 28.57
N PRO A 68 18.95 -46.01 28.39
CA PRO A 68 17.76 -45.21 28.62
C PRO A 68 16.64 -45.73 27.70
N ALA A 69 15.56 -46.22 28.31
CA ALA A 69 14.34 -46.76 27.70
C ALA A 69 14.33 -48.23 27.23
N GLY A 70 15.35 -49.05 27.51
CA GLY A 70 15.27 -50.51 27.26
C GLY A 70 15.14 -50.94 25.78
N ILE A 71 15.57 -50.07 24.87
CA ILE A 71 15.52 -50.28 23.41
C ILE A 71 16.79 -51.02 22.96
N SER A 72 16.66 -52.00 22.05
CA SER A 72 17.81 -52.73 21.49
C SER A 72 18.69 -51.84 20.59
N ASP A 73 19.98 -52.17 20.43
CA ASP A 73 20.91 -51.44 19.53
C ASP A 73 20.33 -51.27 18.12
N ALA A 74 19.81 -52.36 17.57
CA ALA A 74 19.25 -52.39 16.21
C ALA A 74 18.04 -51.45 16.05
N GLU A 75 17.21 -51.33 17.09
CA GLU A 75 16.07 -50.42 17.08
C GLU A 75 16.50 -48.95 17.22
N LEU A 76 17.48 -48.65 18.08
CA LEU A 76 18.03 -47.31 18.22
C LEU A 76 18.66 -46.84 16.90
N GLU A 77 19.46 -47.69 16.26
CA GLU A 77 20.02 -47.38 14.94
C GLU A 77 18.95 -47.14 13.88
N ARG A 78 17.89 -47.94 13.86
CA ARG A 78 16.77 -47.76 12.94
C ARG A 78 16.06 -46.43 13.19
N ARG A 79 15.85 -46.04 14.45
CA ARG A 79 15.28 -44.73 14.81
C ARG A 79 16.18 -43.58 14.37
N MET A 80 17.49 -43.68 14.60
CA MET A 80 18.44 -42.66 14.18
C MET A 80 18.50 -42.52 12.64
N LYS A 81 18.48 -43.64 11.91
CA LYS A 81 18.39 -43.64 10.44
C LYS A 81 17.08 -43.02 9.95
N ALA A 82 15.95 -43.33 10.58
CA ALA A 82 14.66 -42.72 10.23
C ALA A 82 14.65 -41.20 10.48
N LEU A 83 15.22 -40.73 11.60
CA LEU A 83 15.37 -39.31 11.90
C LEU A 83 16.29 -38.60 10.90
N ALA A 84 17.38 -39.25 10.49
CA ALA A 84 18.28 -38.69 9.47
C ALA A 84 17.58 -38.56 8.11
N LEU A 85 16.83 -39.59 7.69
CA LEU A 85 16.03 -39.55 6.46
C LEU A 85 14.92 -38.49 6.52
N ALA A 86 14.24 -38.34 7.67
CA ALA A 86 13.23 -37.31 7.85
C ALA A 86 13.82 -35.90 7.72
N LYS A 87 14.98 -35.66 8.33
CA LYS A 87 15.70 -34.38 8.20
C LYS A 87 16.16 -34.11 6.77
N ALA A 88 16.65 -35.12 6.05
CA ALA A 88 17.03 -34.96 4.65
C ALA A 88 15.83 -34.53 3.79
N ARG A 89 14.66 -35.17 3.97
CA ARG A 89 13.42 -34.77 3.29
C ARG A 89 12.98 -33.36 3.66
N GLU A 90 13.05 -33.00 4.94
CA GLU A 90 12.74 -31.64 5.39
C GLU A 90 13.62 -30.59 4.70
N THR A 91 14.92 -30.86 4.56
CA THR A 91 15.84 -29.94 3.85
C THR A 91 15.54 -29.84 2.35
N GLU A 92 15.19 -30.95 1.70
CA GLU A 92 14.81 -30.97 0.29
C GLU A 92 13.48 -30.23 0.06
N GLU A 93 12.47 -30.46 0.89
CA GLU A 93 11.18 -29.76 0.84
C GLU A 93 11.30 -28.27 1.16
N ALA A 94 12.22 -27.87 2.04
CA ALA A 94 12.49 -26.47 2.33
C ALA A 94 13.15 -25.78 1.13
N ALA A 95 14.14 -26.44 0.49
CA ALA A 95 14.78 -25.93 -0.71
C ALA A 95 13.80 -25.82 -1.89
N GLN A 96 12.90 -26.79 -2.06
CA GLN A 96 11.85 -26.73 -3.09
C GLN A 96 10.88 -25.57 -2.86
N ARG A 97 10.44 -25.36 -1.61
CA ARG A 97 9.58 -24.22 -1.26
C ARG A 97 10.26 -22.88 -1.51
N GLU A 98 11.54 -22.75 -1.15
CA GLU A 98 12.31 -21.54 -1.42
C GLU A 98 12.49 -21.28 -2.93
N ALA A 99 12.75 -22.32 -3.72
CA ALA A 99 12.83 -22.21 -5.17
C ALA A 99 11.49 -21.75 -5.78
N GLU A 100 10.38 -22.37 -5.38
CA GLU A 100 9.05 -21.99 -5.87
C GLU A 100 8.64 -20.57 -5.45
N GLU A 101 9.00 -20.14 -4.23
CA GLU A 101 8.77 -18.76 -3.78
C GLU A 101 9.60 -17.75 -4.56
N ARG A 102 10.85 -18.09 -4.91
CA ARG A 102 11.72 -17.28 -5.77
C ARG A 102 11.16 -17.19 -7.18
N GLU A 103 10.74 -18.30 -7.78
CA GLU A 103 10.10 -18.30 -9.11
C GLU A 103 8.83 -17.45 -9.12
N ARG A 104 7.96 -17.60 -8.12
CA ARG A 104 6.76 -16.76 -7.97
C ARG A 104 7.11 -15.28 -7.75
N ALA A 105 8.23 -14.97 -7.10
CA ALA A 105 8.70 -13.59 -6.92
C ALA A 105 9.23 -13.00 -8.23
N GLU A 106 10.04 -13.75 -8.98
CA GLU A 106 10.54 -13.36 -10.29
C GLU A 106 9.40 -13.15 -11.30
N GLU A 107 8.37 -14.00 -11.30
CA GLU A 107 7.19 -13.82 -12.15
C GLU A 107 6.46 -12.50 -11.83
N ARG A 108 6.26 -12.20 -10.53
CA ARG A 108 5.66 -10.93 -10.11
C ARG A 108 6.51 -9.73 -10.51
N GLU A 109 7.83 -9.85 -10.42
CA GLU A 109 8.75 -8.79 -10.83
C GLU A 109 8.71 -8.58 -12.35
N ARG A 110 8.75 -9.65 -13.15
CA ARG A 110 8.59 -9.58 -14.61
C ARG A 110 7.30 -8.90 -15.01
N ARG A 111 6.19 -9.28 -14.37
CA ARG A 111 4.88 -8.65 -14.63
C ARG A 111 4.86 -7.16 -14.28
N ARG A 112 5.56 -6.75 -13.22
CA ARG A 112 5.69 -5.33 -12.85
C ARG A 112 6.56 -4.57 -13.85
N ALA A 113 7.70 -5.15 -14.24
CA ALA A 113 8.61 -4.56 -15.22
C ALA A 113 7.94 -4.40 -16.59
N GLU A 114 7.16 -5.39 -17.02
CA GLU A 114 6.39 -5.32 -18.28
C GLU A 114 5.30 -4.24 -18.21
N ALA A 115 4.58 -4.14 -17.09
CA ALA A 115 3.59 -3.09 -16.87
C ALA A 115 4.22 -1.69 -16.86
N GLU A 116 5.38 -1.53 -16.23
CA GLU A 116 6.11 -0.26 -16.19
C GLU A 116 6.67 0.10 -17.57
N ALA A 117 7.20 -0.86 -18.32
CA ALA A 117 7.65 -0.63 -19.70
C ALA A 117 6.50 -0.17 -20.59
N LYS A 118 5.33 -0.80 -20.46
CA LYS A 118 4.12 -0.39 -21.18
C LYS A 118 3.64 1.00 -20.76
N GLU A 119 3.64 1.32 -19.47
CA GLU A 119 3.26 2.66 -18.98
C GLU A 119 4.22 3.73 -19.49
N ARG A 120 5.53 3.45 -19.55
CA ARG A 120 6.53 4.37 -20.12
C ARG A 120 6.28 4.59 -21.61
N GLU A 121 6.02 3.53 -22.37
CA GLU A 121 5.70 3.66 -23.80
C GLU A 121 4.40 4.46 -24.03
N ASP A 122 3.36 4.18 -23.25
CA ASP A 122 2.08 4.91 -23.32
C ASP A 122 2.28 6.39 -22.94
N ARG A 123 3.06 6.69 -21.91
CA ARG A 123 3.40 8.06 -21.52
C ARG A 123 4.18 8.79 -22.61
N GLU A 124 5.16 8.15 -23.26
CA GLU A 124 5.89 8.75 -24.38
C GLU A 124 4.98 9.02 -25.59
N ARG A 125 4.02 8.13 -25.86
CA ARG A 125 3.03 8.33 -26.94
C ARG A 125 2.10 9.49 -26.61
N GLU A 126 1.63 9.58 -25.36
CA GLU A 126 0.80 10.69 -24.89
C GLU A 126 1.54 12.03 -24.92
N GLU A 127 2.80 12.07 -24.50
CA GLU A 127 3.62 13.28 -24.55
C GLU A 127 3.88 13.73 -25.99
N LYS A 128 4.18 12.80 -26.91
CA LYS A 128 4.30 13.11 -28.34
C LYS A 128 2.98 13.60 -28.95
N ALA A 129 1.85 13.06 -28.52
CA ALA A 129 0.53 13.53 -28.97
C ALA A 129 0.20 14.92 -28.42
N ARG A 130 0.50 15.18 -27.14
CA ARG A 130 0.34 16.51 -26.52
C ARG A 130 1.24 17.55 -27.15
N ALA A 131 2.51 17.23 -27.41
CA ALA A 131 3.44 18.14 -28.07
C ALA A 131 2.96 18.53 -29.47
N LYS A 132 2.45 17.56 -30.26
CA LYS A 132 1.86 17.84 -31.57
C LYS A 132 0.59 18.71 -31.47
N ALA A 133 -0.27 18.44 -30.51
CA ALA A 133 -1.48 19.22 -30.28
C ALA A 133 -1.15 20.67 -29.86
N GLU A 134 -0.17 20.86 -28.98
CA GLU A 134 0.27 22.19 -28.55
C GLU A 134 0.96 22.97 -29.68
N GLU A 135 1.72 22.31 -30.55
CA GLU A 135 2.26 22.95 -31.76
C GLU A 135 1.18 23.38 -32.75
N GLU A 136 0.15 22.55 -32.96
CA GLU A 136 -1.00 22.94 -33.79
C GLU A 136 -1.79 24.09 -33.18
N GLU A 137 -2.03 24.08 -31.87
CA GLU A 137 -2.71 25.17 -31.18
C GLU A 137 -1.90 26.48 -31.27
N ARG A 138 -0.59 26.43 -31.03
CA ARG A 138 0.30 27.59 -31.18
C ARG A 138 0.30 28.13 -32.62
N LYS A 139 0.21 27.28 -33.63
CA LYS A 139 0.08 27.70 -35.03
C LYS A 139 -1.29 28.34 -35.31
N ARG A 140 -2.38 27.78 -34.76
CA ARG A 140 -3.74 28.35 -34.88
C ARG A 140 -3.86 29.71 -34.19
N VAL A 141 -3.36 29.85 -32.97
CA VAL A 141 -3.36 31.13 -32.23
C VAL A 141 -2.51 32.18 -32.95
N LYS A 142 -1.33 31.84 -33.47
CA LYS A 142 -0.52 32.77 -34.28
C LYS A 142 -1.20 33.17 -35.58
N ALA A 143 -1.90 32.25 -36.24
CA ALA A 143 -2.68 32.54 -37.45
C ALA A 143 -3.90 33.43 -37.15
N GLU A 144 -4.59 33.20 -36.04
CA GLU A 144 -5.70 34.05 -35.58
C GLU A 144 -5.21 35.43 -35.14
N GLU A 145 -4.06 35.52 -34.47
CA GLU A 145 -3.49 36.80 -34.08
C GLU A 145 -3.00 37.58 -35.30
N ALA A 146 -2.42 36.91 -36.30
CA ALA A 146 -2.03 37.54 -37.56
C ALA A 146 -3.25 38.04 -38.35
N SER A 147 -4.35 37.26 -38.39
CA SER A 147 -5.59 37.69 -39.06
C SER A 147 -6.27 38.83 -38.32
N ARG A 148 -6.29 38.82 -36.97
CA ARG A 148 -6.77 39.94 -36.15
C ARG A 148 -5.92 41.20 -36.37
N ARG A 149 -4.58 41.08 -36.37
CA ARG A 149 -3.68 42.22 -36.63
C ARG A 149 -3.86 42.79 -38.04
N ALA A 150 -4.07 41.92 -39.04
CA ALA A 150 -4.38 42.34 -40.41
C ALA A 150 -5.75 43.04 -40.51
N ALA A 151 -6.77 42.52 -39.82
CA ALA A 151 -8.09 43.14 -39.75
C ALA A 151 -8.06 44.50 -39.03
N THR A 152 -7.32 44.63 -37.90
CA THR A 152 -7.16 45.92 -37.22
C THR A 152 -6.36 46.93 -38.05
N LYS A 153 -5.40 46.48 -38.85
CA LYS A 153 -4.65 47.35 -39.77
C LYS A 153 -5.52 47.83 -40.94
N ALA A 154 -6.39 46.95 -41.46
CA ALA A 154 -7.36 47.31 -42.50
C ALA A 154 -8.45 48.28 -42.00
N ILE A 155 -8.83 48.19 -40.72
CA ILE A 155 -9.76 49.15 -40.10
C ILE A 155 -9.03 50.49 -39.79
N GLY A 156 -7.74 50.46 -39.48
CA GLY A 156 -6.93 51.67 -39.20
C GLY A 156 -6.56 52.52 -40.42
N GLU A 157 -6.71 52.00 -41.65
CA GLU A 157 -6.47 52.74 -42.91
C GLU A 157 -7.75 53.42 -43.45
N GLY A 158 -8.87 53.37 -42.72
CA GLY A 158 -10.14 53.93 -43.16
C GLY A 158 -10.98 54.52 -42.03
N GLU A 159 -10.48 55.49 -41.26
CA GLU A 159 -11.34 56.51 -40.64
C GLU A 159 -10.51 57.68 -40.10
N VAL A 160 -10.33 58.70 -40.94
CA VAL A 160 -10.30 60.10 -40.48
C VAL A 160 -11.75 60.57 -40.49
N GLY A 161 -12.36 60.78 -39.33
CA GLY A 161 -13.73 61.27 -39.26
C GLY A 161 -14.33 61.32 -37.87
N GLU A 162 -14.26 62.51 -37.26
CA GLU A 162 -15.24 63.12 -36.37
C GLU A 162 -15.60 62.49 -35.00
N ALA A 163 -15.38 63.31 -33.98
CA ALA A 163 -15.70 63.13 -32.57
C ALA A 163 -17.19 62.83 -32.23
N ARG A 164 -17.40 62.03 -31.17
CA ARG A 164 -18.46 62.31 -30.17
C ARG A 164 -18.15 61.70 -28.80
N ALA A 165 -18.27 62.56 -27.78
CA ALA A 165 -18.01 62.33 -26.35
C ALA A 165 -19.00 61.36 -25.65
N PRO A 166 -18.70 60.86 -24.43
CA PRO A 166 -19.26 59.63 -23.88
C PRO A 166 -20.56 59.83 -23.06
N SER A 167 -21.49 58.87 -23.15
CA SER A 167 -22.69 58.84 -22.31
C SER A 167 -22.47 58.04 -21.02
N ALA A 168 -22.94 58.61 -19.91
CA ALA A 168 -22.84 58.19 -18.51
C ALA A 168 -23.16 56.71 -18.16
N PRO A 169 -22.65 56.17 -17.02
CA PRO A 169 -22.76 54.76 -16.67
C PRO A 169 -24.12 54.43 -16.02
N ARG A 170 -24.77 53.36 -16.49
CA ARG A 170 -25.94 52.76 -15.83
C ARG A 170 -25.49 51.63 -14.89
N LYS A 171 -25.99 51.66 -13.66
CA LYS A 171 -25.67 50.75 -12.55
C LYS A 171 -26.06 49.28 -12.83
N PRO A 172 -25.30 48.27 -12.36
CA PRO A 172 -25.66 46.86 -12.46
C PRO A 172 -26.27 46.37 -11.13
N ASP A 173 -27.56 46.64 -10.89
CA ASP A 173 -28.22 46.19 -9.65
C ASP A 173 -29.49 45.36 -9.88
N ARG A 174 -29.71 44.83 -11.10
CA ARG A 174 -30.93 44.05 -11.39
C ARG A 174 -30.74 42.59 -11.78
N GLU A 175 -29.51 42.08 -11.84
CA GLU A 175 -29.26 40.67 -12.17
C GLU A 175 -28.91 39.78 -10.96
N ARG A 176 -28.65 40.36 -9.78
CA ARG A 176 -28.24 39.56 -8.61
C ARG A 176 -29.39 38.91 -7.84
N GLU A 177 -30.62 39.41 -7.99
CA GLU A 177 -31.81 38.87 -7.30
C GLU A 177 -32.47 37.68 -8.03
N ALA A 178 -32.20 37.48 -9.32
CA ALA A 178 -32.78 36.36 -10.08
C ALA A 178 -32.02 35.04 -9.87
N ARG A 179 -30.75 35.09 -9.46
CA ARG A 179 -29.89 33.90 -9.29
C ARG A 179 -29.96 33.27 -7.90
N GLU A 180 -30.47 33.99 -6.90
CA GLU A 180 -30.50 33.50 -5.50
C GLU A 180 -31.75 32.68 -5.15
N LYS A 181 -32.81 32.75 -5.97
CA LYS A 181 -34.05 31.94 -5.79
C LYS A 181 -34.01 30.57 -6.44
N ALA A 182 -32.99 30.25 -7.26
CA ALA A 182 -32.86 28.95 -7.93
C ALA A 182 -32.00 27.93 -7.16
N ALA A 183 -31.29 28.33 -6.10
CA ALA A 183 -30.35 27.47 -5.38
C ALA A 183 -30.91 26.82 -4.10
N LYS A 184 -32.24 26.83 -3.91
CA LYS A 184 -32.88 26.32 -2.68
C LYS A 184 -34.07 25.40 -2.97
N VAL A 185 -33.86 24.40 -3.81
CA VAL A 185 -34.72 23.21 -3.88
C VAL A 185 -33.86 21.98 -3.58
N LYS A 186 -34.06 21.40 -2.39
CA LYS A 186 -33.46 20.13 -1.95
C LYS A 186 -34.01 19.00 -2.82
N PRO A 187 -33.24 17.97 -3.23
CA PRO A 187 -33.86 16.72 -3.64
C PRO A 187 -34.38 16.00 -2.39
N GLY A 188 -35.69 15.77 -2.38
CA GLY A 188 -36.40 14.99 -1.39
C GLY A 188 -35.95 13.53 -1.40
N ARG A 189 -35.99 12.94 -0.23
CA ARG A 189 -35.76 11.53 0.08
C ARG A 189 -37.05 10.77 -0.25
N ASP A 190 -37.02 9.96 -1.31
CA ASP A 190 -38.03 8.94 -1.56
C ASP A 190 -37.44 7.57 -1.31
N ASP A 191 -37.89 7.01 -0.19
CA ASP A 191 -37.64 5.66 0.30
C ASP A 191 -38.97 4.92 0.06
N GLU A 192 -39.10 4.23 -1.07
CA GLU A 192 -40.24 3.33 -1.29
C GLU A 192 -39.88 2.16 -2.22
N GLY A 193 -39.48 1.05 -1.60
CA GLY A 193 -40.30 -0.15 -1.68
C GLY A 193 -40.35 -0.91 -3.01
N ARG A 194 -39.72 -2.08 -2.99
CA ARG A 194 -40.36 -3.35 -3.38
C ARG A 194 -40.97 -3.40 -4.79
N ARG A 195 -40.14 -3.72 -5.80
CA ARG A 195 -40.48 -4.48 -7.03
C ARG A 195 -39.13 -4.79 -7.67
N GLY A 196 -38.60 -6.00 -7.66
CA GLY A 196 -39.22 -7.24 -8.11
C GLY A 196 -38.31 -7.74 -9.24
N GLY A 197 -37.42 -8.68 -8.94
CA GLY A 197 -36.42 -9.11 -9.91
C GLY A 197 -35.60 -10.29 -9.42
N LYS A 198 -36.25 -11.41 -9.09
CA LYS A 198 -35.60 -12.71 -9.17
C LYS A 198 -35.51 -13.05 -10.66
N LEU A 199 -34.35 -12.84 -11.25
CA LEU A 199 -33.98 -13.42 -12.54
C LEU A 199 -32.65 -14.12 -12.31
N THR A 200 -32.73 -15.45 -12.41
CA THR A 200 -31.67 -16.40 -12.81
C THR A 200 -30.27 -16.19 -12.23
#